data_AF-A0A850QWC4-F1
#
_entry.id   AF-A0A850QWC4-F1
#
_cell.length_a   1.000
_cell.length_b   1.000
_cell.length_c   1.000
_cell.angle_alpha   90.00
_cell.angle_beta   90.00
_cell.angle_gamma   90.00
#
_symmetry.space_group_name_H-M   'P 1'
#
loop_
_entity.id
_entity.type
_entity.pdbx_description
1 polymer ?
#
loop_
_entity_poly.entity_id
_entity_poly.type
_entity_poly.pdbx_seq_one_letter_code
_entity_poly.pdbx_strand_id
1 'polypeptide(L)'
;LLNKDWRAAISSCETLLDETSETLRELQDTLQAAGDQLQTQLLIIQESTQGREELDFVDGMIFILQMKLDRIISWGQQAIDLWIGYDRHVHKFIRTAIDMDKNRAFSQRLRQSVTDYFDNPWLLTYADADRLVDMRDEALILRDDEVTGIVPGELEFEELDLVNDELADRVAEMLSAHKATGAPINLSALLKDYLTQHPLAYHFDLARIVIDQAVRMGYSEDDFNAIQPDWEAINDYGAKVQANVINKY
;
A
#
# COMPACT_ATOMS: atom_id res chain seq x y z
N LEU A 1 2.35 -43.06 -37.94
CA LEU A 1 3.75 -43.53 -37.97
C LEU A 1 4.19 -44.09 -36.61
N LEU A 2 4.18 -43.27 -35.55
CA LEU A 2 4.63 -43.67 -34.20
C LEU A 2 3.98 -44.92 -33.61
N ASN A 3 2.73 -45.25 -33.95
CA ASN A 3 2.08 -46.47 -33.45
C ASN A 3 2.68 -47.78 -34.01
N LYS A 4 3.29 -47.74 -35.21
CA LYS A 4 3.88 -48.94 -35.85
C LYS A 4 5.35 -49.09 -35.47
N ASP A 5 6.15 -48.07 -35.76
CA ASP A 5 7.61 -48.17 -35.70
C ASP A 5 8.24 -47.38 -34.55
N TRP A 6 7.41 -46.87 -33.62
CA TRP A 6 7.78 -46.21 -32.35
C TRP A 6 8.99 -45.28 -32.46
N ARG A 7 10.19 -45.77 -32.12
CA ARG A 7 11.44 -45.01 -32.18
C ARG A 7 11.97 -44.78 -33.59
N ALA A 8 11.84 -45.77 -34.48
CA ALA A 8 12.32 -45.65 -35.86
C ALA A 8 11.49 -44.64 -36.68
N ALA A 9 10.27 -44.33 -36.23
CA ALA A 9 9.42 -43.32 -36.85
C ALA A 9 9.74 -41.88 -36.43
N ILE A 10 10.63 -41.64 -35.46
CA ILE A 10 10.94 -40.27 -34.96
C ILE A 10 11.47 -39.40 -36.10
N SER A 11 12.53 -39.85 -36.78
CA SER A 11 13.16 -39.09 -37.86
C SER A 11 12.18 -38.78 -39.00
N SER A 12 11.35 -39.75 -39.38
CA SER A 12 10.31 -39.53 -40.40
C SER A 12 9.23 -38.55 -39.94
N CYS A 13 8.90 -38.52 -38.64
CA CYS A 13 7.95 -37.54 -38.12
C CYS A 13 8.57 -36.14 -38.08
N GLU A 14 9.83 -36.00 -37.66
CA GLU A 14 10.57 -34.73 -37.66
C GLU A 14 10.64 -34.16 -39.09
N THR A 15 11.02 -34.97 -40.09
CA THR A 15 11.04 -34.52 -41.49
C THR A 15 9.67 -34.04 -41.96
N LEU A 16 8.59 -34.77 -41.67
CA LEU A 16 7.24 -34.35 -42.04
C LEU A 16 6.80 -33.08 -41.32
N LEU A 17 7.19 -32.90 -40.05
CA LEU A 17 6.88 -31.71 -39.27
C LEU A 17 7.61 -30.48 -39.82
N ASP A 18 8.87 -30.63 -40.20
CA ASP A 18 9.68 -29.56 -40.78
C ASP A 18 9.16 -29.16 -42.17
N GLU A 19 8.90 -30.14 -43.04
CA GLU A 19 8.41 -29.92 -44.41
C GLU A 19 7.04 -29.23 -44.42
N THR A 20 6.14 -29.64 -43.52
CA THR A 20 4.83 -28.98 -43.37
C THR A 20 4.93 -27.59 -42.73
N SER A 21 5.87 -27.37 -41.81
CA SER A 21 6.15 -26.05 -41.24
C SER A 21 6.67 -25.08 -42.29
N GLU A 22 7.58 -25.55 -43.16
CA GLU A 22 8.15 -24.79 -44.27
C GLU A 22 7.07 -24.43 -45.29
N THR A 23 6.29 -25.42 -45.75
CA THR A 23 5.18 -25.17 -46.70
C THR A 23 4.12 -24.21 -46.15
N LEU A 24 3.74 -24.30 -44.87
CA LEU A 24 2.81 -23.35 -44.27
C LEU A 24 3.38 -21.93 -44.23
N ARG A 25 4.68 -21.79 -43.95
CA ARG A 25 5.36 -20.49 -43.95
C ARG A 25 5.43 -19.89 -45.35
N GLU A 26 5.83 -20.68 -46.35
CA GLU A 26 5.86 -20.24 -47.76
C GLU A 26 4.46 -19.82 -48.25
N LEU A 27 3.42 -20.57 -47.90
CA LEU A 27 2.04 -20.20 -48.23
C LEU A 27 1.61 -18.90 -47.56
N GLN A 28 1.98 -18.68 -46.29
CA GLN A 28 1.64 -17.44 -45.60
C GLN A 28 2.41 -16.25 -46.17
N ASP A 29 3.70 -16.40 -46.48
CA ASP A 29 4.53 -15.34 -47.05
C ASP A 29 4.00 -14.93 -48.43
N THR A 30 3.61 -15.90 -49.25
CA THR A 30 2.97 -15.63 -50.56
C THR A 30 1.59 -15.00 -50.42
N LEU A 31 0.77 -15.46 -49.47
CA LEU A 31 -0.55 -14.86 -49.18
C LEU A 31 -0.43 -13.42 -48.68
N GLN A 32 0.54 -13.13 -47.81
CA GLN A 32 0.75 -11.78 -47.30
C GLN A 32 1.21 -10.83 -48.42
N ALA A 33 2.20 -11.25 -49.21
CA ALA A 33 2.72 -10.44 -50.31
C ALA A 33 1.67 -10.13 -51.39
N ALA A 34 0.88 -11.14 -51.79
CA ALA A 34 -0.21 -10.95 -52.74
C ALA A 34 -1.40 -10.20 -52.11
N GLY A 35 -1.66 -10.43 -50.82
CA GLY A 35 -2.72 -9.81 -50.04
C GLY A 35 -2.60 -8.30 -50.00
N ASP A 36 -1.41 -7.78 -49.69
CA ASP A 36 -1.16 -6.34 -49.60
C ASP A 36 -1.34 -5.65 -50.97
N GLN A 37 -0.91 -6.30 -52.05
CA GLN A 37 -1.11 -5.80 -53.42
C GLN A 37 -2.60 -5.75 -53.79
N LEU A 38 -3.34 -6.82 -53.51
CA LEU A 38 -4.78 -6.90 -53.79
C LEU A 38 -5.56 -5.88 -52.94
N GLN A 39 -5.22 -5.72 -51.67
CA GLN A 39 -5.86 -4.74 -50.79
C GLN A 39 -5.64 -3.31 -51.29
N THR A 40 -4.43 -3.00 -51.76
CA THR A 40 -4.12 -1.70 -52.39
C THR A 40 -4.98 -1.45 -53.62
N GLN A 41 -5.14 -2.44 -54.50
CA GLN A 41 -6.00 -2.30 -55.69
C GLN A 41 -7.48 -2.14 -55.33
N LEU A 42 -7.99 -2.91 -54.35
CA LEU A 42 -9.35 -2.77 -53.86
C LEU A 42 -9.61 -1.38 -53.28
N LEU A 43 -8.65 -0.83 -52.54
CA LEU A 43 -8.75 0.53 -51.98
C LEU A 43 -8.79 1.60 -53.07
N ILE A 44 -7.95 1.49 -54.11
CA ILE A 44 -7.97 2.42 -55.26
C ILE A 44 -9.35 2.41 -55.95
N ILE A 45 -9.95 1.23 -56.12
CA ILE A 45 -11.29 1.13 -56.72
C ILE A 45 -12.33 1.75 -55.78
N GLN A 46 -12.21 1.54 -54.47
CA GLN A 46 -13.09 2.13 -53.47
C GLN A 46 -13.04 3.67 -53.49
N GLU A 47 -11.84 4.25 -53.51
CA GLU A 47 -11.66 5.70 -53.64
C GLU A 47 -12.28 6.25 -54.93
N SER A 48 -12.18 5.51 -56.04
CA SER A 48 -12.75 5.93 -57.33
C SER A 48 -14.29 5.86 -57.39
N THR A 49 -14.90 5.02 -56.56
CA THR A 49 -16.35 4.81 -56.47
C THR A 49 -17.00 5.68 -55.39
N GLN A 50 -16.20 6.25 -54.49
CA GLN A 50 -16.66 7.10 -53.40
C GLN A 50 -17.45 8.32 -53.90
N GLY A 51 -18.64 8.53 -53.32
CA GLY A 51 -19.52 9.66 -53.65
C GLY A 51 -20.37 9.51 -54.91
N ARG A 52 -20.37 8.33 -55.54
CA ARG A 52 -21.23 8.00 -56.69
C ARG A 52 -22.32 7.01 -56.27
N GLU A 53 -23.50 7.51 -55.91
CA GLU A 53 -24.65 6.69 -55.45
C GLU A 53 -25.05 5.59 -56.46
N GLU A 54 -24.81 5.78 -57.76
CA GLU A 54 -25.07 4.76 -58.80
C GLU A 54 -24.19 3.51 -58.67
N LEU A 55 -23.07 3.59 -57.94
CA LEU A 55 -22.06 2.54 -57.82
C LEU A 55 -21.97 1.93 -56.41
N ASP A 56 -22.95 2.19 -55.54
CA ASP A 56 -22.99 1.65 -54.18
C ASP A 56 -22.91 0.11 -54.13
N PHE A 57 -23.43 -0.59 -55.15
CA PHE A 57 -23.32 -2.04 -55.25
C PHE A 57 -21.87 -2.53 -55.43
N VAL A 58 -21.01 -1.71 -56.06
CA VAL A 58 -19.59 -2.00 -56.25
C VAL A 58 -18.85 -1.82 -54.93
N ASP A 59 -19.14 -0.75 -54.18
CA ASP A 59 -18.58 -0.51 -52.85
C ASP A 59 -18.93 -1.66 -51.88
N GLY A 60 -20.20 -2.09 -51.89
CA GLY A 60 -20.63 -3.27 -51.13
C GLY A 60 -19.88 -4.55 -51.51
N MET A 61 -19.56 -4.75 -52.79
CA MET A 61 -18.77 -5.89 -53.25
C MET A 61 -17.30 -5.78 -52.83
N ILE A 62 -16.70 -4.61 -52.91
CA ILE A 62 -15.32 -4.35 -52.49
C ILE A 62 -15.16 -4.64 -51.00
N PHE A 63 -16.09 -4.15 -50.17
CA PHE A 63 -16.09 -4.41 -48.73
C PHE A 63 -16.12 -5.92 -48.42
N ILE A 64 -16.97 -6.68 -49.12
CA ILE A 64 -17.03 -8.15 -48.96
C ILE A 64 -15.71 -8.81 -49.38
N LEU A 65 -15.07 -8.34 -50.46
CA LEU A 65 -13.80 -8.86 -50.93
C LEU A 65 -12.65 -8.58 -49.94
N GLN A 66 -12.56 -7.35 -49.42
CA GLN A 66 -11.61 -6.96 -48.38
C GLN A 66 -11.77 -7.83 -47.13
N MET A 67 -13.00 -7.95 -46.60
CA MET A 67 -13.29 -8.79 -45.44
C MET A 67 -12.94 -10.28 -45.64
N LYS A 68 -13.13 -10.80 -46.86
CA LYS A 68 -12.74 -12.17 -47.19
C LYS A 68 -11.22 -12.33 -47.25
N LEU A 69 -10.52 -11.36 -47.83
CA LEU A 69 -9.06 -11.35 -47.93
C LEU A 69 -8.42 -11.31 -46.54
N ASP A 70 -8.86 -10.40 -45.68
CA ASP A 70 -8.40 -10.30 -44.28
C ASP A 70 -8.62 -11.61 -43.51
N ARG A 71 -9.79 -12.24 -43.71
CA ARG A 71 -10.10 -13.52 -43.09
C ARG A 71 -9.19 -14.65 -43.56
N ILE A 72 -8.83 -14.71 -44.84
CA ILE A 72 -7.94 -15.74 -45.38
C ILE A 72 -6.53 -15.57 -44.80
N ILE A 73 -6.00 -14.34 -44.78
CA ILE A 73 -4.67 -14.04 -44.22
C ILE A 73 -4.63 -14.37 -42.72
N SER A 74 -5.66 -13.97 -41.99
CA SER A 74 -5.79 -14.27 -40.56
C SER A 74 -5.87 -15.77 -40.29
N TRP A 75 -6.63 -16.52 -41.09
CA TRP A 75 -6.71 -17.98 -40.97
C TRP A 75 -5.37 -18.66 -41.25
N GLY A 76 -4.61 -18.18 -42.25
CA GLY A 76 -3.28 -18.72 -42.55
C GLY A 76 -2.30 -18.56 -41.38
N GLN A 77 -2.29 -17.39 -40.73
CA GLN A 77 -1.49 -17.19 -39.52
C GLN A 77 -1.95 -18.09 -38.36
N GLN A 78 -3.27 -18.22 -38.16
CA GLN A 78 -3.81 -19.11 -37.12
C GLN A 78 -3.43 -20.58 -37.37
N ALA A 79 -3.38 -21.02 -38.63
CA ALA A 79 -2.97 -22.38 -38.99
C ALA A 79 -1.51 -22.63 -38.62
N ILE A 80 -0.61 -21.66 -38.82
CA ILE A 80 0.79 -21.73 -38.38
C ILE A 80 0.88 -21.86 -36.86
N ASP A 81 0.13 -21.05 -36.11
CA ASP A 81 0.17 -21.09 -34.64
C ASP A 81 -0.32 -22.42 -34.09
N LEU A 82 -1.40 -22.97 -34.67
CA LEU A 82 -1.89 -24.31 -34.34
C LEU A 82 -0.87 -25.39 -34.69
N TRP A 83 -0.18 -25.24 -35.82
CA TRP A 83 0.87 -26.16 -36.25
C TRP A 83 2.06 -26.17 -35.30
N ILE A 84 2.53 -24.98 -34.86
CA ILE A 84 3.58 -24.85 -33.84
C ILE A 84 3.14 -25.49 -32.52
N GLY A 85 1.86 -25.33 -32.15
CA GLY A 85 1.29 -26.00 -30.99
C GLY A 85 1.34 -27.53 -31.10
N TYR A 86 0.97 -28.05 -32.27
CA TYR A 86 1.03 -29.48 -32.58
C TYR A 86 2.48 -30.01 -32.56
N ASP A 87 3.41 -29.32 -33.21
CA ASP A 87 4.83 -29.65 -33.22
C ASP A 87 5.40 -29.78 -31.79
N ARG A 88 5.16 -28.77 -30.95
CA ARG A 88 5.59 -28.79 -29.54
C ARG A 88 4.99 -29.95 -28.78
N HIS A 89 3.72 -30.27 -29.03
CA HIS A 89 3.05 -31.40 -28.41
C HIS A 89 3.68 -32.74 -28.83
N VAL A 90 4.01 -32.91 -30.12
CA VAL A 90 4.70 -34.11 -30.60
C VAL A 90 6.07 -34.26 -29.97
N HIS A 91 6.87 -33.20 -29.90
CA HIS A 91 8.18 -33.22 -29.22
C HIS A 91 8.06 -33.56 -27.73
N LYS A 92 7.05 -33.02 -27.03
CA LYS A 92 6.76 -33.37 -25.63
C LYS A 92 6.37 -34.84 -25.50
N PHE A 93 5.57 -35.36 -26.44
CA PHE A 93 5.17 -36.77 -26.49
C PHE A 93 6.38 -37.69 -26.71
N ILE A 94 7.28 -37.37 -27.65
CA ILE A 94 8.52 -38.13 -27.88
C ILE A 94 9.33 -38.18 -26.59
N ARG A 95 9.58 -37.03 -25.95
CA ARG A 95 10.38 -36.94 -24.72
C ARG A 95 9.77 -37.69 -23.52
N THR A 96 8.44 -37.67 -23.40
CA THR A 96 7.75 -38.17 -22.21
C THR A 96 7.35 -39.64 -22.35
N ALA A 97 6.81 -40.02 -23.51
CA ALA A 97 6.28 -41.37 -23.76
C ALA A 97 7.31 -42.27 -24.45
N ILE A 98 8.03 -41.78 -25.47
CA ILE A 98 8.92 -42.61 -26.29
C ILE A 98 10.30 -42.76 -25.65
N ASP A 99 10.92 -41.68 -25.20
CA ASP A 99 12.25 -41.72 -24.58
C ASP A 99 12.25 -42.48 -23.25
N MET A 100 11.14 -42.39 -22.50
CA MET A 100 10.95 -43.12 -21.25
C MET A 100 10.63 -44.61 -21.48
N ASP A 101 10.04 -44.97 -22.63
CA ASP A 101 9.65 -46.35 -22.98
C ASP A 101 10.17 -46.73 -24.38
N LYS A 102 11.50 -46.75 -24.56
CA LYS A 102 12.15 -46.93 -25.89
C LYS A 102 11.73 -48.18 -26.65
N ASN A 103 11.44 -49.27 -25.93
CA ASN A 103 11.06 -50.56 -26.51
C ASN A 103 9.54 -50.82 -26.43
N ARG A 104 8.75 -49.84 -25.99
CA ARG A 104 7.29 -49.95 -25.77
C ARG A 104 6.89 -51.04 -24.76
N ALA A 105 7.83 -51.49 -23.92
CA ALA A 105 7.64 -52.60 -23.00
C ALA A 105 6.81 -52.19 -21.79
N PHE A 106 6.92 -50.93 -21.33
CA PHE A 106 6.10 -50.44 -20.22
C PHE A 106 4.64 -50.30 -20.67
N SER A 107 4.39 -49.67 -21.81
CA SER A 107 3.05 -49.45 -22.34
C SER A 107 2.30 -50.75 -22.63
N GLN A 108 3.00 -51.77 -23.16
CA GLN A 108 2.43 -53.09 -23.38
C GLN A 108 2.09 -53.80 -22.06
N ARG A 109 3.01 -53.79 -21.09
CA ARG A 109 2.77 -54.39 -19.77
C ARG A 109 1.69 -53.66 -19.00
N LEU A 110 1.61 -52.34 -19.10
CA LEU A 110 0.53 -51.56 -18.48
C LEU A 110 -0.82 -51.94 -19.07
N ARG A 111 -0.93 -52.09 -20.39
CA ARG A 111 -2.16 -52.57 -21.03
C ARG A 111 -2.55 -53.97 -20.53
N GLN A 112 -1.59 -54.89 -20.45
CA GLN A 112 -1.83 -56.22 -19.90
C GLN A 112 -2.26 -56.16 -18.43
N SER A 113 -1.60 -55.33 -17.62
CA SER A 113 -1.93 -55.11 -16.22
C SER A 113 -3.32 -54.53 -16.01
N VAL A 114 -3.87 -53.76 -16.95
CA VAL A 114 -5.25 -53.26 -16.88
C VAL A 114 -6.24 -54.39 -17.15
N THR A 115 -5.94 -55.29 -18.08
CA THR A 115 -6.74 -56.50 -18.32
C THR A 115 -6.74 -57.42 -17.11
N ASP A 116 -5.56 -57.66 -16.53
CA ASP A 116 -5.35 -58.59 -15.43
C ASP A 116 -5.60 -57.93 -14.04
N TYR A 117 -6.08 -56.68 -14.01
CA TYR A 117 -6.22 -55.89 -12.78
C TYR A 117 -7.16 -56.55 -11.77
N PHE A 118 -8.24 -57.18 -12.24
CA PHE A 118 -9.25 -57.78 -11.37
C PHE A 118 -8.78 -59.10 -10.73
N ASP A 119 -7.73 -59.74 -11.27
CA ASP A 119 -7.17 -60.95 -10.69
C ASP A 119 -6.39 -60.65 -9.41
N ASN A 120 -5.67 -59.52 -9.39
CA ASN A 120 -4.95 -59.03 -8.22
C ASN A 120 -5.02 -57.49 -8.12
N PRO A 121 -6.11 -56.95 -7.54
CA PRO A 121 -6.31 -55.50 -7.45
C PRO A 121 -5.29 -54.85 -6.52
N TRP A 122 -4.84 -53.66 -6.93
CA TRP A 122 -3.97 -52.81 -6.13
C TRP A 122 -4.43 -51.35 -6.21
N LEU A 123 -4.05 -50.56 -5.20
CA LEU A 123 -4.48 -49.17 -5.04
C LEU A 123 -3.24 -48.26 -4.91
N LEU A 124 -3.33 -47.06 -5.47
CA LEU A 124 -2.34 -46.00 -5.24
C LEU A 124 -2.66 -45.30 -3.92
N THR A 125 -1.67 -45.20 -3.04
CA THR A 125 -1.76 -44.36 -1.85
C THR A 125 -1.32 -42.94 -2.21
N TYR A 126 -2.09 -41.94 -1.79
CA TYR A 126 -1.75 -40.53 -1.90
C TYR A 126 -1.93 -39.87 -0.53
N ALA A 127 -1.29 -38.72 -0.34
CA ALA A 127 -1.49 -37.93 0.88
C ALA A 127 -2.87 -37.26 0.82
N ASP A 128 -3.76 -37.64 1.73
CA ASP A 128 -5.08 -37.02 1.90
C ASP A 128 -5.14 -36.42 3.30
N ALA A 129 -4.91 -35.11 3.37
CA ALA A 129 -4.94 -34.38 4.64
C ALA A 129 -6.36 -33.89 4.92
N ASP A 130 -6.78 -34.01 6.17
CA ASP A 130 -8.08 -33.48 6.61
C ASP A 130 -8.17 -32.00 6.30
N ARG A 131 -9.24 -31.62 5.60
CA ARG A 131 -9.53 -30.21 5.30
C ARG A 131 -9.86 -29.49 6.60
N LEU A 132 -9.36 -28.26 6.74
CA LEU A 132 -9.73 -27.41 7.86
C LEU A 132 -11.25 -27.14 7.80
N VAL A 133 -11.95 -27.60 8.83
CA VAL A 133 -13.38 -27.30 9.00
C VAL A 133 -13.45 -25.95 9.69
N ASP A 134 -13.90 -24.95 8.93
CA ASP A 134 -14.17 -23.62 9.46
C ASP A 134 -15.67 -23.45 9.71
N MET A 135 -15.99 -22.63 10.70
CA MET A 135 -17.36 -22.19 10.89
C MET A 135 -17.71 -21.26 9.74
N ARG A 136 -18.97 -21.29 9.28
CA ARG A 136 -19.43 -20.26 8.35
C ARG A 136 -19.32 -18.91 9.07
N ASP A 137 -18.68 -17.95 8.42
CA ASP A 137 -18.72 -16.55 8.85
C ASP A 137 -20.13 -16.02 8.61
N GLU A 138 -21.04 -16.39 9.50
CA GLU A 138 -22.29 -15.68 9.70
C GLU A 138 -21.96 -14.41 10.49
N ALA A 139 -21.18 -13.51 9.88
CA ALA A 139 -21.30 -12.10 10.18
C ALA A 139 -22.78 -11.81 9.98
N LEU A 140 -23.51 -11.78 11.09
CA LEU A 140 -24.95 -11.71 11.07
C LEU A 140 -25.32 -10.64 10.06
N ILE A 141 -26.22 -10.97 9.15
CA ILE A 141 -27.12 -9.99 8.54
C ILE A 141 -28.02 -9.50 9.69
N LEU A 142 -27.40 -8.94 10.73
CA LEU A 142 -27.99 -8.04 11.70
C LEU A 142 -28.26 -6.82 10.85
N ARG A 143 -29.46 -6.84 10.24
CA ARG A 143 -30.31 -5.70 9.99
C ARG A 143 -29.53 -4.37 10.02
N ASP A 144 -29.34 -3.81 8.83
CA ASP A 144 -28.67 -2.54 8.49
C ASP A 144 -29.18 -1.29 9.24
N ASP A 145 -30.00 -1.46 10.28
CA ASP A 145 -30.38 -0.41 11.20
C ASP A 145 -29.19 -0.20 12.17
N GLU A 146 -28.12 0.43 11.69
CA GLU A 146 -27.14 1.09 12.55
C GLU A 146 -27.89 2.08 13.45
N VAL A 147 -28.26 1.63 14.65
CA VAL A 147 -28.89 2.49 15.65
C VAL A 147 -27.81 3.43 16.18
N THR A 148 -27.65 4.57 15.52
CA THR A 148 -26.83 5.66 16.02
C THR A 148 -27.59 6.41 17.11
N GLY A 149 -26.99 6.53 18.29
CA GLY A 149 -27.57 7.30 19.40
C GLY A 149 -27.61 8.80 19.06
N ILE A 150 -28.65 9.49 19.52
CA ILE A 150 -28.80 10.94 19.33
C ILE A 150 -27.97 11.67 20.39
N VAL A 151 -27.12 12.61 19.96
CA VAL A 151 -26.35 13.48 20.86
C VAL A 151 -27.16 14.76 21.14
N PRO A 152 -27.26 15.24 22.40
CA PRO A 152 -27.89 16.51 22.73
C PRO A 152 -27.21 17.70 22.04
N GLY A 153 -27.99 18.65 21.55
CA GLY A 153 -27.53 19.68 20.62
C GLY A 153 -26.92 20.95 21.24
N GLU A 154 -26.96 21.15 22.55
CA GLU A 154 -26.51 22.41 23.16
C GLU A 154 -25.27 22.22 24.03
N LEU A 155 -24.27 23.05 23.74
CA LEU A 155 -23.02 23.15 24.48
C LEU A 155 -23.09 24.43 25.33
N GLU A 156 -23.00 24.29 26.65
CA GLU A 156 -22.92 25.44 27.57
C GLU A 156 -21.45 25.75 27.87
N PHE A 157 -21.11 27.04 27.88
CA PHE A 157 -19.77 27.53 28.22
C PHE A 157 -19.86 28.38 29.49
N GLU A 158 -18.86 28.25 30.38
CA GLU A 158 -18.66 29.12 31.53
C GLU A 158 -17.32 29.87 31.38
N GLU A 159 -17.30 31.17 31.69
CA GLU A 159 -16.10 31.99 31.72
C GLU A 159 -15.46 31.99 33.13
N LEU A 160 -14.13 31.89 33.18
CA LEU A 160 -13.33 31.97 34.40
C LEU A 160 -12.49 33.26 34.36
N ASP A 161 -12.77 34.20 35.27
CA ASP A 161 -11.96 35.41 35.47
C ASP A 161 -10.78 35.14 36.44
N LEU A 162 -9.55 35.40 35.99
CA LEU A 162 -8.32 35.26 36.79
C LEU A 162 -7.81 36.64 37.26
N VAL A 163 -8.01 36.96 38.54
CA VAL A 163 -7.66 38.26 39.19
C VAL A 163 -6.14 38.44 39.45
N ASN A 164 -5.28 37.57 38.92
CA ASN A 164 -3.86 37.50 39.30
C ASN A 164 -2.98 38.60 38.68
N ASP A 165 -3.37 39.19 37.54
CA ASP A 165 -2.52 40.12 36.81
C ASP A 165 -2.38 41.49 37.51
N GLU A 166 -3.47 42.03 38.07
CA GLU A 166 -3.44 43.32 38.77
C GLU A 166 -2.56 43.28 40.03
N LEU A 167 -2.54 42.14 40.72
CA LEU A 167 -1.69 41.94 41.91
C LEU A 167 -0.20 41.92 41.54
N ALA A 168 0.15 41.36 40.38
CA ALA A 168 1.54 41.30 39.92
C ALA A 168 2.10 42.70 39.63
N ASP A 169 1.31 43.56 38.99
CA ASP A 169 1.72 44.93 38.66
C ASP A 169 1.98 45.76 39.94
N ARG A 170 1.09 45.64 40.93
CA ARG A 170 1.25 46.36 42.20
C ARG A 170 2.50 45.93 42.98
N VAL A 171 2.82 44.64 42.96
CA VAL A 171 4.03 44.10 43.60
C VAL A 171 5.29 44.56 42.86
N ALA A 172 5.26 44.59 41.54
CA ALA A 172 6.37 45.10 40.73
C ALA A 172 6.65 46.58 41.04
N GLU A 173 5.61 47.40 41.19
CA GLU A 173 5.76 48.80 41.58
C GLU A 173 6.41 48.95 42.96
N MET A 174 5.98 48.17 43.95
CA MET A 174 6.57 48.17 45.30
C MET A 174 8.07 47.82 45.28
N LEU A 175 8.48 46.81 44.50
CA LEU A 175 9.87 46.40 44.38
C LEU A 175 10.74 47.42 43.61
N SER A 176 10.14 48.17 42.68
CA SER A 176 10.86 49.19 41.90
C SER A 176 11.47 50.29 42.77
N ALA A 177 10.88 50.58 43.95
CA ALA A 177 11.40 51.55 44.90
C ALA A 177 12.80 51.16 45.43
N HIS A 178 13.04 49.87 45.66
CA HIS A 178 14.34 49.36 46.10
C HIS A 178 15.44 49.60 45.06
N LYS A 179 15.10 49.39 43.78
CA LYS A 179 15.99 49.66 42.64
C LYS A 179 16.35 51.14 42.53
N ALA A 180 15.37 52.03 42.69
CA ALA A 180 15.60 53.47 42.62
C ALA A 180 16.55 53.97 43.74
N THR A 181 16.47 53.39 44.94
CA THR A 181 17.33 53.74 46.08
C THR A 181 18.67 52.98 46.12
N GLY A 182 18.83 51.96 45.28
CA GLY A 182 19.99 51.04 45.31
C GLY A 182 20.06 50.17 46.57
N ALA A 183 18.94 49.96 47.25
CA ALA A 183 18.87 49.28 48.55
C ALA A 183 18.60 47.79 48.34
N PRO A 184 19.46 46.88 48.81
CA PRO A 184 19.36 45.45 48.50
C PRO A 184 18.03 44.84 48.93
N ILE A 185 17.50 43.91 48.13
CA ILE A 185 16.24 43.21 48.43
C ILE A 185 16.57 41.90 49.13
N ASN A 186 16.24 41.82 50.43
CA ASN A 186 16.21 40.54 51.15
C ASN A 186 14.79 39.95 51.06
N LEU A 187 14.67 38.87 50.28
CA LEU A 187 13.40 38.19 50.02
C LEU A 187 12.74 37.61 51.27
N SER A 188 13.50 37.12 52.25
CA SER A 188 12.91 36.51 53.44
C SER A 188 12.22 37.54 54.33
N ALA A 189 12.89 38.67 54.58
CA ALA A 189 12.35 39.78 55.34
C ALA A 189 11.17 40.41 54.61
N LEU A 190 11.30 40.65 53.30
CA LEU A 190 10.24 41.23 52.49
C LEU A 190 9.00 40.33 52.44
N LEU A 191 9.17 39.03 52.20
CA LEU A 191 8.05 38.09 52.21
C LEU A 191 7.41 38.00 53.59
N LYS A 192 8.20 38.00 54.67
CA LYS A 192 7.65 37.97 56.03
C LYS A 192 6.80 39.21 56.34
N ASP A 193 7.29 40.39 55.97
CA ASP A 193 6.56 41.66 56.18
C ASP A 193 5.34 41.79 55.26
N TYR A 194 5.44 41.28 54.03
CA TYR A 194 4.34 41.33 53.07
C TYR A 194 3.25 40.31 53.41
N LEU A 195 3.62 39.06 53.70
CA LEU A 195 2.67 37.99 54.02
C LEU A 195 1.95 38.21 55.35
N THR A 196 2.54 38.91 56.32
CA THR A 196 1.86 39.27 57.58
C THR A 196 0.70 40.24 57.38
N GLN A 197 0.69 41.00 56.27
CA GLN A 197 -0.39 41.94 55.93
C GLN A 197 -1.54 41.28 55.17
N HIS A 198 -1.39 40.01 54.75
CA HIS A 198 -2.38 39.32 53.93
C HIS A 198 -2.90 38.01 54.58
N PRO A 199 -4.14 37.58 54.28
CA PRO A 199 -4.68 36.32 54.79
C PRO A 199 -3.90 35.10 54.31
N LEU A 200 -3.77 34.08 55.17
CA LEU A 200 -3.03 32.84 54.90
C LEU A 200 -3.42 32.17 53.56
N ALA A 201 -4.69 32.27 53.16
CA ALA A 201 -5.21 31.64 51.94
C ALA A 201 -4.48 32.07 50.66
N TYR A 202 -3.96 33.30 50.61
CA TYR A 202 -3.27 33.84 49.43
C TYR A 202 -1.75 33.82 49.56
N HIS A 203 -1.20 33.25 50.64
CA HIS A 203 0.24 33.34 50.91
C HIS A 203 1.08 32.69 49.81
N PHE A 204 0.60 31.58 49.23
CA PHE A 204 1.33 30.91 48.17
C PHE A 204 1.39 31.76 46.89
N ASP A 205 0.25 32.27 46.43
CA ASP A 205 0.18 33.05 45.20
C ASP A 205 0.92 34.37 45.35
N LEU A 206 0.75 35.06 46.47
CA LEU A 206 1.47 36.31 46.76
C LEU A 206 2.98 36.08 46.89
N ALA A 207 3.42 35.02 47.59
CA ALA A 207 4.84 34.72 47.68
C ALA A 207 5.43 34.42 46.30
N ARG A 208 4.73 33.65 45.48
CA ARG A 208 5.15 33.35 44.11
C ARG A 208 5.26 34.62 43.27
N ILE A 209 4.25 35.49 43.30
CA ILE A 209 4.25 36.75 42.55
C ILE A 209 5.41 37.64 42.99
N VAL A 210 5.61 37.79 44.31
CA VAL A 210 6.72 38.59 44.86
C VAL A 210 8.08 38.05 44.44
N ILE A 211 8.30 36.74 44.50
CA ILE A 211 9.55 36.11 44.08
C ILE A 211 9.76 36.32 42.57
N ASP A 212 8.74 36.05 41.75
CA ASP A 212 8.83 36.20 40.30
C ASP A 212 9.15 37.65 39.90
N GLN A 213 8.51 38.63 40.54
CA GLN A 213 8.79 40.04 40.30
C GLN A 213 10.17 40.46 40.83
N ALA A 214 10.61 39.95 41.99
CA ALA A 214 11.90 40.30 42.56
C ALA A 214 13.08 39.79 41.71
N VAL A 215 13.01 38.55 41.22
CA VAL A 215 14.05 37.96 40.37
C VAL A 215 14.16 38.70 39.02
N ARG A 216 13.05 39.26 38.51
CA ARG A 216 13.09 40.09 37.29
C ARG A 216 13.81 41.42 37.49
N MET A 217 13.91 41.92 38.74
CA MET A 217 14.48 43.24 39.01
C MET A 217 16.01 43.24 39.05
N GLY A 218 16.64 42.10 39.34
CA GLY A 218 18.07 42.01 39.58
C GLY A 218 18.54 40.63 40.03
N TYR A 219 19.82 40.51 40.37
CA TYR A 219 20.44 39.26 40.83
C TYR A 219 21.34 39.49 42.04
N SER A 220 21.72 38.40 42.72
CA SER A 220 22.72 38.45 43.79
C SER A 220 24.12 38.14 43.27
N GLU A 221 25.14 38.94 43.65
CA GLU A 221 26.54 38.59 43.38
C GLU A 221 26.95 37.25 44.02
N ASP A 222 26.33 36.88 45.14
CA ASP A 222 26.64 35.64 45.85
C ASP A 222 26.17 34.40 45.07
N ASP A 223 25.14 34.55 44.23
CA ASP A 223 24.72 33.50 43.28
C ASP A 223 25.83 33.20 42.25
N PHE A 224 26.56 34.22 41.80
CA PHE A 224 27.71 34.04 40.89
C PHE A 224 28.90 33.35 41.56
N ASN A 225 29.08 33.56 42.85
CA ASN A 225 30.11 32.91 43.65
C ASN A 225 29.70 31.49 44.10
N ALA A 226 28.56 30.98 43.62
CA ALA A 226 28.00 29.68 43.98
C ALA A 226 27.83 29.46 45.50
N ILE A 227 27.59 30.55 46.24
CA ILE A 227 27.30 30.48 47.68
C ILE A 227 25.82 30.12 47.82
N GLN A 228 25.54 28.95 48.38
CA GLN A 228 24.18 28.48 48.57
C GLN A 228 23.57 29.13 49.83
N PRO A 229 22.42 29.83 49.73
CA PRO A 229 21.76 30.42 50.89
C PRO A 229 21.11 29.34 51.76
N ASP A 230 20.97 29.63 53.05
CA ASP A 230 20.18 28.80 53.96
C ASP A 230 18.67 29.06 53.77
N TRP A 231 17.84 28.12 54.22
CA TRP A 231 16.39 28.28 54.23
C TRP A 231 15.95 29.19 55.37
N GLU A 232 15.38 30.35 55.03
CA GLU A 232 14.90 31.34 56.00
C GLU A 232 13.37 31.30 56.12
N ALA A 233 12.84 31.35 57.35
CA ALA A 233 11.41 31.25 57.59
C ALA A 233 10.67 32.57 57.27
N ILE A 234 9.63 32.47 56.43
CA ILE A 234 8.82 33.61 55.99
C ILE A 234 7.46 33.71 56.70
N ASN A 235 7.03 32.66 57.39
CA ASN A 235 5.87 32.71 58.29
C ASN A 235 5.99 31.69 59.43
N ASP A 236 5.10 31.80 60.42
CA ASP A 236 5.06 30.90 61.59
C ASP A 236 4.42 29.54 61.28
N TYR A 237 3.87 29.37 60.07
CA TYR A 237 3.20 28.14 59.60
C TYR A 237 4.13 27.18 58.86
N GLY A 238 5.43 27.45 58.86
CA GLY A 238 6.45 26.56 58.29
C GLY A 238 6.89 26.88 56.87
N ALA A 239 6.40 27.96 56.25
CA ALA A 239 6.89 28.40 54.94
C ALA A 239 8.28 29.01 55.07
N LYS A 240 9.16 28.68 54.12
CA LYS A 240 10.54 29.15 54.07
C LYS A 240 10.90 29.56 52.65
N VAL A 241 11.84 30.49 52.51
CA VAL A 241 12.43 30.89 51.23
C VAL A 241 13.94 30.64 51.30
N GLN A 242 14.52 30.21 50.18
CA GLN A 242 15.96 30.06 50.02
C GLN A 242 16.38 30.99 48.89
N ALA A 243 16.95 32.14 49.24
CA ALA A 243 17.40 33.12 48.28
C ALA A 243 18.51 33.99 48.87
N ASN A 244 19.53 34.28 48.07
CA ASN A 244 20.54 35.25 48.43
C ASN A 244 19.96 36.67 48.30
N VAL A 245 20.57 37.63 49.00
CA VAL A 245 20.14 39.03 48.96
C VAL A 245 20.45 39.62 47.57
N ILE A 246 19.44 40.16 46.91
CA ILE A 246 19.60 40.80 45.60
C ILE A 246 20.26 42.16 45.81
N ASN A 247 21.50 42.30 45.35
CA ASN A 247 22.34 43.49 45.55
C ASN A 247 22.77 44.16 44.23
N LYS A 248 22.39 43.60 43.08
CA LYS A 248 22.60 44.20 41.75
C LYS A 248 21.28 44.27 40.98
N TYR A 249 21.06 45.41 40.31
CA TYR A 249 19.85 45.75 39.56
C TYR A 249 20.15 46.08 38.09
#